data_AF-A0A7C8ZF74-F1
#
_entry.id   AF-A0A7C8ZF74-F1
#
_cell.length_a   1.000
_cell.length_b   1.000
_cell.length_c   1.000
_cell.angle_alpha   90.00
_cell.angle_beta   90.00
_cell.angle_gamma   90.00
#
_symmetry.space_group_name_H-M   'P 1'
#
loop_
_entity.id
_entity.type
_entity.pdbx_description
1 polymer ?
#
loop_
_entity_poly.entity_id
_entity_poly.type
_entity_poly.pdbx_seq_one_letter_code
_entity_poly.pdbx_strand_id
1 'polypeptide(L)'
;VLFRSNCGLFGKGGLIIYDVSAAKATYSSYDLLAVIFLGVVGGVLGSLYNYFVDKVVRIYGFINEKGPCFRVLLVILISILTTCCAFGLPWIARCIPCPTDLNEKCPTVGESGNYKIFQCQAGHYNDLASLFLNTNDDAIRNLFSTETTGVFKISSL
;
A
#
# COMPACT_ATOMS: atom_id res chain seq x y z
N VAL A 1 -23.81 14.53 -37.38
CA VAL A 1 -24.59 13.27 -37.45
C VAL A 1 -23.60 12.12 -37.26
N LEU A 2 -23.32 11.69 -36.02
CA LEU A 2 -24.05 10.74 -35.14
C LEU A 2 -23.53 9.31 -35.31
N PHE A 3 -22.61 8.89 -34.44
CA PHE A 3 -22.56 7.53 -33.89
C PHE A 3 -22.16 7.61 -32.41
N ARG A 4 -23.17 7.50 -31.54
CA ARG A 4 -23.03 7.33 -30.10
C ARG A 4 -23.46 5.89 -29.82
N SER A 5 -22.48 5.00 -29.65
CA SER A 5 -22.70 3.64 -29.11
C SER A 5 -21.37 3.03 -28.69
N ASN A 6 -21.10 3.11 -27.39
CA ASN A 6 -20.26 2.20 -26.60
C ASN A 6 -19.12 1.48 -27.35
N CYS A 7 -18.05 2.21 -27.69
CA CYS A 7 -16.77 1.56 -27.98
C CYS A 7 -16.09 1.28 -26.64
N GLY A 8 -15.77 0.00 -26.40
CA GLY A 8 -15.22 -0.48 -25.13
C GLY A 8 -13.99 0.32 -24.68
N LEU A 9 -13.82 0.45 -23.37
CA LEU A 9 -12.69 1.14 -22.73
C LEU A 9 -11.35 0.39 -23.01
N PHE A 10 -10.88 0.43 -24.25
CA PHE A 10 -9.54 -0.02 -24.67
C PHE A 10 -8.46 1.02 -24.37
N GLY A 11 -8.63 1.76 -23.27
CA GLY A 11 -7.61 2.62 -22.65
C GLY A 11 -7.38 2.28 -21.16
N LYS A 12 -8.12 1.30 -20.61
CA LYS A 12 -7.93 0.76 -19.24
C LYS A 12 -7.06 -0.51 -19.23
N GLY A 13 -6.08 -0.61 -20.10
CA GLY A 13 -5.29 -1.83 -20.31
C GLY A 13 -4.13 -2.02 -19.34
N GLY A 14 -4.40 -2.23 -18.05
CA GLY A 14 -3.42 -2.67 -17.04
C GLY A 14 -4.08 -2.78 -15.66
N LEU A 15 -3.73 -3.81 -14.87
CA LEU A 15 -4.21 -3.95 -13.47
C LEU A 15 -3.86 -2.69 -12.65
N ILE A 16 -2.74 -2.06 -12.99
CA ILE A 16 -2.23 -0.82 -12.43
C ILE A 16 -2.03 0.19 -13.57
N ILE A 17 -2.78 1.29 -13.55
CA ILE A 17 -2.59 2.42 -14.46
C ILE A 17 -2.33 3.65 -13.60
N TYR A 18 -1.13 4.21 -13.74
CA TYR A 18 -0.77 5.49 -13.15
C TYR A 18 -1.09 6.59 -14.15
N ASP A 19 -1.96 7.53 -13.77
CA ASP A 19 -2.19 8.71 -14.60
C ASP A 19 -1.02 9.68 -14.43
N VAL A 20 -0.18 9.78 -15.46
CA VAL A 20 0.97 10.69 -15.52
C VAL A 20 0.71 11.88 -16.45
N SER A 21 -0.52 12.05 -16.94
CA SER A 21 -0.81 12.90 -18.10
C SER A 21 -0.90 14.40 -17.79
N ALA A 22 -0.85 14.81 -16.52
CA ALA A 22 -1.08 16.21 -16.10
C ALA A 22 0.17 16.97 -15.62
N ALA A 23 1.30 16.31 -15.38
CA ALA A 23 2.47 16.97 -14.81
C ALA A 23 3.54 17.28 -15.88
N LYS A 24 3.77 18.56 -16.18
CA LYS A 24 5.01 19.01 -16.85
C LYS A 24 6.19 18.78 -15.89
N ALA A 25 6.74 17.57 -15.88
CA ALA A 25 7.91 17.24 -15.07
C ALA A 25 9.14 17.96 -15.61
N THR A 26 9.51 19.07 -14.97
CA THR A 26 10.77 19.76 -15.22
C THR A 26 11.76 19.24 -14.19
N TYR A 27 12.62 18.31 -14.59
CA TYR A 27 13.59 17.68 -13.68
C TYR A 27 14.77 18.62 -13.42
N SER A 28 15.03 18.89 -12.14
CA SER A 28 16.21 19.63 -11.69
C SER A 28 17.38 18.68 -11.43
N SER A 29 18.62 19.18 -11.44
CA SER A 29 19.82 18.37 -11.13
C SER A 29 19.79 17.77 -9.72
N TYR A 30 19.11 18.42 -8.78
CA TYR A 30 18.88 17.89 -7.43
C TYR A 30 17.93 16.70 -7.40
N ASP A 31 16.96 16.64 -8.31
CA ASP A 31 16.01 15.52 -8.39
C ASP A 31 16.71 14.25 -8.88
N LEU A 32 17.66 14.40 -9.81
CA LEU A 32 18.49 13.29 -10.28
C LEU A 32 19.32 12.69 -9.14
N LEU A 33 19.90 13.53 -8.29
CA LEU A 33 20.66 13.08 -7.13
C LEU A 33 19.76 12.34 -6.12
N ALA A 34 18.54 12.83 -5.88
CA ALA A 34 17.56 12.18 -5.02
C ALA A 34 17.14 10.80 -5.57
N VAL A 35 16.92 10.67 -6.89
CA VAL A 35 16.57 9.39 -7.53
C VAL A 35 17.73 8.39 -7.42
N ILE A 36 18.98 8.83 -7.63
CA ILE A 36 20.15 7.96 -7.44
C ILE A 36 20.24 7.47 -6.00
N PHE A 37 20.04 8.38 -5.02
CA PHE A 37 20.05 8.01 -3.60
C PHE A 37 18.95 6.98 -3.27
N LEU A 38 17.72 7.20 -3.75
CA LEU A 38 16.63 6.24 -3.61
C LEU A 38 16.95 4.90 -4.27
N GLY A 39 17.62 4.91 -5.43
CA GLY A 39 18.10 3.71 -6.11
C GLY A 39 19.12 2.92 -5.27
N VAL A 40 20.06 3.60 -4.61
CA VAL A 40 21.04 2.95 -3.72
C VAL A 40 20.34 2.36 -2.49
N VAL A 41 19.46 3.12 -1.83
CA VAL A 41 18.70 2.62 -0.68
C VAL A 41 17.83 1.43 -1.08
N GLY A 42 17.12 1.52 -2.20
CA GLY A 42 16.32 0.44 -2.75
C GLY A 42 17.14 -0.81 -3.09
N GLY A 43 18.35 -0.63 -3.64
CA GLY A 43 19.28 -1.73 -3.90
C GLY A 43 19.76 -2.43 -2.63
N VAL A 44 20.11 -1.67 -1.59
CA VAL A 44 20.50 -2.22 -0.29
C VAL A 44 19.34 -2.96 0.35
N LEU A 45 18.16 -2.34 0.44
CA LEU A 45 16.96 -2.96 1.00
C LEU A 45 16.53 -4.20 0.19
N GLY A 46 16.65 -4.16 -1.13
CA GLY A 46 16.37 -5.30 -2.02
C GLY A 46 17.35 -6.46 -1.82
N SER A 47 18.64 -6.18 -1.63
CA SER A 47 19.63 -7.22 -1.31
C SER A 47 19.37 -7.84 0.07
N LEU A 48 18.99 -7.02 1.05
CA LEU A 48 18.63 -7.47 2.39
C LEU A 48 17.36 -8.34 2.37
N TYR A 49 16.36 -7.95 1.58
CA TYR A 49 15.16 -8.76 1.36
C TYR A 49 15.52 -10.13 0.79
N ASN A 50 16.36 -10.18 -0.26
CA ASN A 50 16.80 -11.45 -0.85
C ASN A 50 17.57 -12.32 0.15
N TYR A 51 18.40 -11.71 1.01
CA TYR A 51 19.09 -12.44 2.09
C TYR A 51 18.11 -13.08 3.08
N PHE A 52 17.07 -12.35 3.49
CA PHE A 52 16.03 -12.89 4.37
C PHE A 52 15.24 -14.01 3.67
N VAL A 53 14.86 -13.83 2.41
CA VAL A 53 14.16 -14.86 1.62
C VAL A 53 15.00 -16.13 1.52
N ASP A 54 16.30 -16.03 1.23
CA ASP A 54 17.20 -17.21 1.20
C ASP A 54 17.20 -17.95 2.54
N LYS A 55 17.35 -17.22 3.65
CA LYS A 55 17.32 -17.82 5.00
C LYS A 55 15.99 -18.51 5.29
N VAL A 56 14.89 -17.85 4.95
CA VAL A 56 13.55 -18.39 5.09
C VAL A 56 13.43 -19.67 4.28
N VAL A 57 13.75 -19.67 2.99
CA VAL A 57 13.67 -20.85 2.10
C VAL A 57 14.53 -22.02 2.62
N ARG A 58 15.72 -21.75 3.17
CA ARG A 58 16.54 -22.80 3.80
C ARG A 58 15.88 -23.40 5.05
N ILE A 59 15.29 -22.55 5.90
CA ILE A 59 14.54 -23.00 7.08
C ILE A 59 13.33 -23.84 6.65
N TYR A 60 12.60 -23.38 5.63
CA TYR A 60 11.52 -24.14 5.01
C TYR A 60 12.00 -25.49 4.52
N GLY A 61 13.13 -25.57 3.80
CA GLY A 61 13.71 -26.83 3.34
C GLY A 61 13.94 -27.82 4.47
N PHE A 62 14.55 -27.38 5.57
CA PHE A 62 14.77 -28.21 6.75
C PHE A 62 13.46 -28.67 7.42
N ILE A 63 12.46 -27.80 7.49
CA ILE A 63 11.15 -28.10 8.08
C ILE A 63 10.34 -29.04 7.16
N ASN A 64 10.51 -28.89 5.84
CA ASN A 64 9.84 -29.66 4.80
C ASN A 64 10.25 -31.14 4.84
N GLU A 65 11.49 -31.44 5.25
CA GLU A 65 12.01 -32.78 5.52
C GLU A 65 11.43 -33.41 6.79
N LYS A 66 10.98 -32.61 7.78
CA LYS A 66 10.39 -33.12 9.04
C LYS A 66 8.95 -33.63 8.89
N GLY A 67 8.37 -33.54 7.70
CA GLY A 67 7.05 -34.09 7.37
C GLY A 67 5.95 -33.05 7.13
N PRO A 68 4.76 -33.49 6.67
CA PRO A 68 3.69 -32.61 6.21
C PRO A 68 3.03 -31.77 7.33
N CYS A 69 2.95 -32.29 8.55
CA CYS A 69 2.34 -31.60 9.69
C CYS A 69 3.05 -30.28 10.02
N PHE A 70 4.39 -30.29 10.01
CA PHE A 70 5.19 -29.09 10.26
C PHE A 70 5.01 -28.00 9.20
N ARG A 71 4.76 -28.38 7.95
CA ARG A 71 4.45 -27.43 6.87
C ARG A 71 3.14 -26.70 7.15
N VAL A 72 2.10 -27.44 7.56
CA VAL A 72 0.79 -26.88 7.91
C VAL A 72 0.90 -25.94 9.11
N LEU A 73 1.59 -26.37 10.17
CA LEU A 73 1.80 -25.54 11.37
C LEU A 73 2.48 -24.21 11.01
N LEU A 74 3.48 -24.28 10.14
CA LEU A 74 4.23 -23.09 9.73
C LEU A 74 3.39 -22.11 8.91
N VAL A 75 2.56 -22.61 7.98
CA VAL A 75 1.61 -21.75 7.25
C VAL A 75 0.61 -21.10 8.20
N ILE A 76 0.06 -21.86 9.15
CA ILE A 76 -0.85 -21.33 10.18
C ILE A 76 -0.17 -20.20 10.98
N LEU A 77 1.06 -20.43 11.43
CA LEU A 77 1.81 -19.44 12.21
C LEU A 77 2.07 -18.15 11.43
N ILE A 78 2.45 -18.26 10.15
CA ILE A 78 2.68 -17.09 9.29
C ILE A 78 1.37 -16.34 9.03
N SER A 79 0.27 -17.05 8.77
CA SER A 79 -1.04 -16.42 8.58
C SER A 79 -1.49 -15.66 9.82
N ILE A 80 -1.35 -16.26 11.01
CA ILE A 80 -1.67 -15.59 12.28
C ILE A 80 -0.76 -14.38 12.48
N LEU A 81 0.56 -14.52 12.31
CA LEU A 81 1.51 -13.43 12.48
C LEU A 81 1.20 -12.26 11.52
N THR A 82 0.94 -12.57 10.24
CA THR A 82 0.60 -11.58 9.22
C THR A 82 -0.69 -10.84 9.58
N THR A 83 -1.69 -11.57 10.05
CA THR A 83 -2.95 -10.99 10.54
C THR A 83 -2.70 -10.09 11.75
N CYS A 84 -1.95 -10.56 12.75
CA CYS A 84 -1.59 -9.76 13.92
C CYS A 84 -0.84 -8.48 13.56
N CYS A 85 0.07 -8.53 12.58
CA CYS A 85 0.75 -7.33 12.08
C CYS A 85 -0.22 -6.39 11.36
N ALA A 86 -1.03 -6.91 10.43
CA ALA A 86 -1.97 -6.11 9.63
C ALA A 86 -3.03 -5.41 10.47
N PHE A 87 -3.51 -6.02 11.56
CA PHE A 87 -4.49 -5.41 12.48
C PHE A 87 -3.85 -4.71 13.69
N GLY A 88 -2.71 -5.19 14.16
CA GLY A 88 -2.00 -4.63 15.31
C GLY A 88 -1.33 -3.29 15.01
N LEU A 89 -0.82 -3.11 13.79
CA LEU A 89 -0.26 -1.83 13.35
C LEU A 89 -1.32 -0.71 13.41
N PRO A 90 -2.50 -0.83 12.75
CA PRO A 90 -3.60 0.13 12.90
C PRO A 90 -4.04 0.40 14.34
N TRP A 91 -3.89 -0.57 15.25
CA TRP A 91 -4.23 -0.39 16.66
C TRP A 91 -3.33 0.62 17.39
N ILE A 92 -2.05 0.72 16.99
CA ILE A 92 -1.07 1.62 17.60
C ILE A 92 -1.06 2.98 16.90
N ALA A 93 -1.58 3.06 15.68
CA ALA A 93 -1.67 4.30 14.91
C ALA A 93 -2.62 5.32 15.55
N ARG A 94 -2.33 6.61 15.32
CA ARG A 94 -3.11 7.71 15.88
C ARG A 94 -4.28 8.05 14.97
N CYS A 95 -5.41 8.41 15.59
CA CYS A 95 -6.56 8.95 14.87
C CYS A 95 -6.30 10.39 14.40
N ILE A 96 -6.64 10.68 13.15
CA ILE A 96 -6.43 11.98 12.50
C ILE A 96 -7.80 12.58 12.14
N PRO A 97 -8.05 13.87 12.38
CA PRO A 97 -9.30 14.51 12.00
C PRO A 97 -9.46 14.56 10.47
N CYS A 98 -10.68 14.36 9.98
CA CYS A 98 -10.99 14.48 8.56
C CYS A 98 -10.73 15.91 8.04
N PRO A 99 -10.05 16.08 6.89
CA PRO A 99 -9.94 17.37 6.21
C PRO A 99 -11.32 17.93 5.82
N THR A 100 -11.49 19.25 5.89
CA THR A 100 -12.74 19.94 5.53
C THR A 100 -12.92 20.17 4.02
N ASP A 101 -11.85 20.07 3.23
CA ASP A 101 -11.84 20.31 1.77
C ASP A 101 -11.86 19.00 0.96
N LEU A 102 -12.73 18.06 1.32
CA LEU A 102 -12.84 16.77 0.63
C LEU A 102 -14.09 16.72 -0.27
N ASN A 103 -13.87 16.39 -1.55
CA ASN A 103 -14.95 15.99 -2.47
C ASN A 103 -15.55 14.61 -2.10
N GLU A 104 -14.94 13.89 -1.16
CA GLU A 104 -15.38 12.57 -0.68
C GLU A 104 -15.87 12.58 0.78
N LYS A 105 -16.80 11.68 1.10
CA LYS A 105 -17.29 11.50 2.47
C LYS A 105 -16.20 10.88 3.35
N CYS A 106 -15.62 11.68 4.24
CA CYS A 106 -14.78 11.21 5.34
C CYS A 106 -15.61 11.15 6.63
N PRO A 107 -15.61 10.03 7.36
CA PRO A 107 -14.99 8.76 7.03
C PRO A 107 -15.82 7.89 6.06
N THR A 108 -15.16 7.07 5.24
CA THR A 108 -15.84 6.23 4.25
C THR A 108 -16.31 4.93 4.89
N VAL A 109 -17.61 4.64 4.75
CA VAL A 109 -18.23 3.40 5.24
C VAL A 109 -18.36 2.45 4.04
N GLY A 110 -17.48 1.46 3.95
CA GLY A 110 -17.46 0.49 2.84
C GLY A 110 -16.07 -0.01 2.49
N GLU A 111 -15.96 -0.93 1.54
CA GLU A 111 -14.70 -1.51 1.07
C GLU A 111 -13.90 -0.52 0.19
N SER A 112 -14.59 0.29 -0.62
CA SER A 112 -13.99 1.36 -1.42
C SER A 112 -13.98 2.69 -0.65
N GLY A 113 -12.79 3.25 -0.39
CA GLY A 113 -12.64 4.53 0.27
C GLY A 113 -11.27 4.75 0.86
N ASN A 114 -10.76 5.98 0.72
CA ASN A 114 -9.39 6.34 1.13
C ASN A 114 -9.27 6.65 2.63
N TYR A 115 -10.41 6.75 3.34
CA TYR A 115 -10.47 7.14 4.75
C TYR A 115 -11.21 6.08 5.58
N LYS A 116 -10.47 5.15 6.18
CA LYS A 116 -11.01 4.08 7.04
C LYS A 116 -11.05 4.51 8.50
N ILE A 117 -12.17 4.20 9.17
CA ILE A 117 -12.28 4.30 10.64
C ILE A 117 -11.87 2.95 11.21
N PHE A 118 -10.75 2.91 11.91
CA PHE A 118 -10.40 1.78 12.75
C PHE A 118 -10.13 2.29 14.16
N GLN A 119 -11.04 1.96 15.09
CA GLN A 119 -10.96 2.33 16.50
C GLN A 119 -10.77 3.85 16.76
N CYS A 120 -11.44 4.68 15.96
CA CYS A 120 -11.42 6.14 16.08
C CYS A 120 -12.80 6.74 16.36
N GLN A 121 -12.83 7.93 16.96
CA GLN A 121 -14.07 8.70 17.17
C GLN A 121 -14.67 9.15 15.83
N ALA A 122 -15.98 9.43 15.83
CA ALA A 122 -16.68 9.94 14.65
C ALA A 122 -16.00 11.23 14.13
N GLY A 123 -15.79 11.31 12.82
CA GLY A 123 -15.09 12.43 12.17
C GLY A 123 -13.55 12.31 12.17
N HIS A 124 -12.99 11.20 12.64
CA HIS A 124 -11.57 10.88 12.54
C HIS A 124 -11.34 9.61 11.71
N TYR A 125 -10.21 9.54 11.02
CA TYR A 125 -9.74 8.37 10.28
C TYR A 125 -8.40 7.89 10.83
N ASN A 126 -8.04 6.65 10.48
CA ASN A 126 -6.75 6.06 10.80
C ASN A 126 -6.00 5.84 9.48
N ASP A 127 -4.86 6.52 9.32
CA ASP A 127 -4.07 6.49 8.09
C ASP A 127 -3.45 5.11 7.84
N LEU A 128 -2.97 4.45 8.89
CA LEU A 128 -2.41 3.10 8.80
C LEU A 128 -3.49 2.05 8.50
N ALA A 129 -4.70 2.21 9.06
CA ALA A 129 -5.85 1.40 8.68
C ALA A 129 -6.24 1.63 7.22
N SER A 130 -6.16 2.87 6.74
CA SER A 130 -6.46 3.21 5.35
C SER A 130 -5.41 2.66 4.38
N LEU A 131 -4.18 2.40 4.85
CA LEU A 131 -3.10 1.80 4.07
C LEU A 131 -3.16 0.26 4.07
N PHE A 132 -3.33 -0.35 5.25
CA PHE A 132 -3.26 -1.81 5.42
C PHE A 132 -4.59 -2.54 5.21
N LEU A 133 -5.73 -1.88 5.37
CA LEU A 133 -7.07 -2.48 5.20
C LEU A 133 -7.72 -2.12 3.86
N ASN A 134 -7.01 -1.41 2.98
CA ASN A 134 -7.39 -1.27 1.58
C ASN A 134 -6.64 -2.30 0.72
N THR A 135 -7.12 -2.53 -0.50
CA THR A 135 -6.42 -3.42 -1.45
C THR A 135 -5.03 -2.86 -1.76
N ASN A 136 -4.03 -3.73 -2.02
CA ASN A 136 -2.67 -3.28 -2.33
C ASN A 136 -2.63 -2.31 -3.54
N ASP A 137 -3.48 -2.55 -4.54
CA ASP A 137 -3.64 -1.68 -5.71
C ASP A 137 -4.17 -0.29 -5.33
N ASP A 138 -5.16 -0.21 -4.44
CA ASP A 138 -5.71 1.07 -3.94
C ASP A 138 -4.71 1.78 -3.01
N ALA A 139 -3.97 1.05 -2.19
CA ALA A 139 -2.93 1.62 -1.33
C ALA A 139 -1.80 2.25 -2.15
N ILE A 140 -1.35 1.57 -3.21
CA ILE A 140 -0.34 2.10 -4.14
C ILE A 140 -0.90 3.31 -4.90
N ARG A 141 -2.13 3.25 -5.41
CA ARG A 141 -2.77 4.39 -6.07
C ARG A 141 -2.92 5.59 -5.14
N ASN A 142 -3.21 5.38 -3.86
CA ASN A 142 -3.29 6.43 -2.84
C ASN A 142 -1.94 7.04 -2.48
N LEU A 143 -0.86 6.26 -2.55
CA LEU A 143 0.50 6.73 -2.33
C LEU A 143 1.04 7.55 -3.52
N PHE A 144 0.62 7.23 -4.74
CA PHE A 144 1.13 7.86 -5.97
C PHE A 144 0.14 8.86 -6.62
N SER A 145 -1.08 9.01 -6.11
CA SER A 145 -2.02 9.99 -6.63
C SER A 145 -1.62 11.40 -6.22
N THR A 146 -1.50 12.29 -7.21
CA THR A 146 -1.25 13.73 -6.99
C THR A 146 -2.46 14.49 -6.43
N GLU A 147 -3.61 13.83 -6.32
CA GLU A 147 -4.88 14.41 -5.81
C GLU A 147 -5.01 14.34 -4.28
N THR A 148 -4.09 13.66 -3.58
CA THR A 148 -4.13 13.41 -2.12
C THR A 148 -2.94 14.05 -1.37
N THR A 149 -2.54 15.27 -1.74
CA THR A 149 -1.49 16.01 -1.03
C THR A 149 -1.88 16.24 0.44
N GLY A 150 -1.30 15.48 1.37
CA GLY A 150 -1.46 15.65 2.82
C GLY A 150 -2.20 14.54 3.58
N VAL A 151 -2.55 13.42 2.92
CA VAL A 151 -3.31 12.31 3.56
C VAL A 151 -2.44 11.42 4.47
N PHE A 152 -1.13 11.35 4.23
CA PHE A 152 -0.21 10.52 5.02
C PHE A 152 0.85 11.39 5.71
N LYS A 153 1.00 11.23 7.04
CA LYS A 153 2.10 11.85 7.79
C LYS A 153 3.36 11.02 7.63
N ILE A 154 4.53 11.67 7.59
CA ILE A 154 5.85 10.99 7.54
C ILE A 154 6.04 10.01 8.70
N SER A 155 5.38 10.24 9.86
CA SER A 155 5.42 9.34 11.01
C SER A 155 4.68 8.01 10.81
N SER A 156 3.92 7.89 9.72
CA SER A 156 3.12 6.72 9.36
C SER A 156 3.67 6.00 8.11
N LEU A 157 4.77 6.52 7.54
CA LEU A 157 5.54 5.98 6.42
C LEU A 157 6.83 5.31 6.92
#